data_AF-A0A350MNG7-F1
#
_entry.id   AF-A0A350MNG7-F1
#
_cell.length_a   1.000
_cell.length_b   1.000
_cell.length_c   1.000
_cell.angle_alpha   90.00
_cell.angle_beta   90.00
_cell.angle_gamma   90.00
#
_symmetry.space_group_name_H-M   'P 1'
#
loop_
_entity.id
_entity.type
_entity.pdbx_description
1 polymer ?
#
loop_
_entity_poly.entity_id
_entity_poly.type
_entity_poly.pdbx_seq_one_letter_code
_entity_poly.pdbx_strand_id
1 'polypeptide(L)'
;KDYFKKTDFWKNGVVFINDRVPNPRTEIFSLDDARIERVYPYKLRTGELREDVILEEERRLKTTKDIVRSKIKYKLSDFGENIIRGALDKFEFYKFETLKKYFPHIKSVREFVLSSDYLGGVEIEVSGPKDKLNRLKPIEKLEIALFVAKNISEKVRINTSEFVGTNLFKARMLRQVFKDKKIKIDIDEVKNKELKDVNLAEKDWYAQNVFYGTDEEQKFISFIDGFIERLRQRYSDIALLRNEKFFQIFDLDEGRPFEPDFIMILKKRNKVISIYQIFIEPKGDQFKDKQGRFENSKEGWKQDFLLTLENKAETDLKLENKYFKLIGLPFYNEKLKKEFEEALENKILE
;
A
#
# COMPACT_ATOMS: atom_id res chain seq x y z
N LYS A 1 -25.95 8.51 -19.99
CA LYS A 1 -27.25 8.38 -20.70
C LYS A 1 -28.35 9.13 -19.97
N ASP A 2 -29.22 9.84 -20.67
CA ASP A 2 -30.34 10.56 -20.02
C ASP A 2 -31.37 9.63 -19.41
N TYR A 3 -31.67 8.50 -20.05
CA TYR A 3 -32.57 7.50 -19.51
C TYR A 3 -32.05 6.91 -18.18
N PHE A 4 -30.74 6.59 -18.11
CA PHE A 4 -30.11 6.11 -16.88
C PHE A 4 -30.26 7.11 -15.73
N LYS A 5 -30.12 8.42 -16.00
CA LYS A 5 -30.32 9.49 -15.01
C LYS A 5 -31.76 9.57 -14.47
N LYS A 6 -32.74 8.98 -15.16
CA LYS A 6 -34.14 8.93 -14.72
C LYS A 6 -34.44 7.74 -13.79
N THR A 7 -33.57 6.73 -13.76
CA THR A 7 -33.74 5.52 -12.94
C THR A 7 -33.70 5.80 -11.44
N ASP A 8 -34.36 4.96 -10.65
CA ASP A 8 -34.24 4.98 -9.17
C ASP A 8 -32.79 4.79 -8.73
N PHE A 9 -32.07 3.93 -9.45
CA PHE A 9 -30.65 3.68 -9.25
C PHE A 9 -29.81 4.95 -9.30
N TRP A 10 -30.00 5.82 -10.30
CA TRP A 10 -29.28 7.09 -10.36
C TRP A 10 -29.71 8.09 -9.30
N LYS A 11 -31.02 8.19 -9.06
CA LYS A 11 -31.60 9.22 -8.19
C LYS A 11 -31.28 9.00 -6.72
N ASN A 12 -31.35 7.73 -6.28
CA ASN A 12 -31.31 7.32 -4.88
C ASN A 12 -30.17 6.31 -4.59
N GLY A 13 -29.42 5.88 -5.61
CA GLY A 13 -28.28 5.00 -5.43
C GLY A 13 -27.15 5.67 -4.66
N VAL A 14 -26.42 4.84 -3.94
CA VAL A 14 -25.24 5.25 -3.17
C VAL A 14 -24.03 4.46 -3.62
N VAL A 15 -22.86 5.07 -3.44
CA VAL A 15 -21.55 4.46 -3.58
C VAL A 15 -20.84 4.60 -2.26
N PHE A 16 -20.24 3.51 -1.80
CA PHE A 16 -19.48 3.46 -0.56
C PHE A 16 -17.99 3.65 -0.88
N ILE A 17 -17.38 4.66 -0.29
CA ILE A 17 -15.93 4.94 -0.40
C ILE A 17 -15.38 5.21 0.99
N ASN A 18 -14.13 4.84 1.24
CA ASN A 18 -13.49 5.09 2.52
C ASN A 18 -12.69 6.40 2.52
N ASP A 19 -12.28 6.82 3.71
CA ASP A 19 -11.46 8.02 3.91
C ASP A 19 -10.02 7.63 4.28
N ARG A 20 -9.10 8.59 4.15
CA ARG A 20 -7.73 8.49 4.64
C ARG A 20 -7.60 9.23 5.97
N VAL A 21 -7.08 8.57 6.99
CA VAL A 21 -6.86 9.15 8.32
C VAL A 21 -5.41 8.99 8.77
N PRO A 22 -4.90 9.86 9.66
CA PRO A 22 -3.57 9.67 10.25
C PRO A 22 -3.46 8.29 10.89
N ASN A 23 -2.35 7.60 10.64
CA ASN A 23 -2.11 6.27 11.16
C ASN A 23 -1.97 6.33 12.70
N PRO A 24 -2.89 5.70 13.46
CA PRO A 24 -2.79 5.69 14.90
C PRO A 24 -1.66 4.77 15.39
N ARG A 25 -1.15 3.86 14.53
CA ARG A 25 -0.07 2.90 14.80
C ARG A 25 -0.31 2.02 16.03
N THR A 26 -1.58 1.70 16.32
CA THR A 26 -1.99 0.89 17.48
C THR A 26 -1.38 -0.51 17.46
N GLU A 27 -1.03 -1.01 16.29
CA GLU A 27 -0.40 -2.32 16.12
C GLU A 27 1.11 -2.31 16.36
N ILE A 28 1.73 -1.16 16.62
CA ILE A 28 3.19 -1.03 16.81
C ILE A 28 3.52 -1.02 18.31
N PHE A 29 3.94 -2.18 18.83
CA PHE A 29 4.36 -2.34 20.21
C PHE A 29 5.89 -2.31 20.38
N SER A 30 6.64 -2.63 19.32
CA SER A 30 8.08 -2.80 19.32
C SER A 30 8.75 -2.26 18.06
N LEU A 31 10.09 -2.27 18.01
CA LEU A 31 10.85 -2.00 16.78
C LEU A 31 10.56 -3.03 15.67
N ASP A 32 10.25 -4.28 16.03
CA ASP A 32 9.99 -5.34 15.04
C ASP A 32 8.65 -5.11 14.33
N ASP A 33 7.62 -4.65 15.05
CA ASP A 33 6.32 -4.29 14.47
C ASP A 33 6.45 -3.11 13.48
N ALA A 34 7.39 -2.20 13.76
CA ALA A 34 7.79 -1.12 12.85
C ALA A 34 8.75 -1.57 11.73
N ARG A 35 9.00 -2.89 11.59
CA ARG A 35 9.90 -3.50 10.61
C ARG A 35 11.33 -2.97 10.69
N ILE A 36 11.82 -2.71 11.90
CA ILE A 36 13.16 -2.16 12.14
C ILE A 36 14.13 -3.29 12.48
N GLU A 37 15.23 -3.37 11.74
CA GLU A 37 16.32 -4.31 12.02
C GLU A 37 16.91 -4.09 13.42
N ARG A 38 17.30 -5.20 14.06
CA ARG A 38 17.95 -5.21 15.38
C ARG A 38 19.47 -5.18 15.33
N VAL A 39 20.08 -5.45 14.18
CA VAL A 39 21.55 -5.60 14.05
C VAL A 39 22.10 -4.55 13.11
N TYR A 40 23.03 -3.72 13.59
CA TYR A 40 23.63 -2.65 12.81
C TYR A 40 25.14 -2.87 12.61
N PRO A 41 25.62 -2.98 11.37
CA PRO A 41 27.05 -3.04 11.10
C PRO A 41 27.68 -1.64 11.24
N TYR A 42 28.78 -1.54 11.98
CA TYR A 42 29.55 -0.32 12.12
C TYR A 42 31.04 -0.58 11.89
N LYS A 43 31.71 0.34 11.19
CA LYS A 43 33.15 0.27 10.97
C LYS A 43 33.83 1.41 11.72
N LEU A 44 34.72 1.07 12.66
CA LEU A 44 35.48 2.08 13.40
C LEU A 44 36.33 2.90 12.43
N ARG A 45 36.25 4.23 12.56
CA ARG A 45 37.14 5.16 11.87
C ARG A 45 38.52 5.04 12.49
N THR A 46 39.39 4.25 11.87
CA THR A 46 40.82 4.37 12.12
C THR A 46 41.27 5.63 11.39
N GLY A 47 41.90 6.58 12.08
CA GLY A 47 42.50 7.79 11.47
C GLY A 47 43.67 7.49 10.51
N GLU A 48 43.71 6.29 9.92
CA GLU A 48 44.59 5.96 8.82
C GLU A 48 43.97 6.57 7.57
N LEU A 49 44.50 7.73 7.18
CA LEU A 49 44.39 8.24 5.82
C LEU A 49 44.87 7.11 4.90
N ARG A 50 43.96 6.52 4.12
CA ARG A 50 44.35 5.98 2.83
C ARG A 50 44.48 7.18 1.92
N GLU A 51 45.71 7.66 1.74
CA GLU A 51 46.05 8.29 0.49
C GLU A 51 45.92 7.19 -0.57
N ASP A 52 44.76 7.13 -1.22
CA ASP A 52 44.67 6.45 -2.50
C ASP A 52 45.45 7.33 -3.50
N VAL A 53 46.78 7.18 -3.49
CA VAL A 53 47.64 7.72 -4.55
C VAL A 53 47.30 6.94 -5.81
N ILE A 54 46.47 7.55 -6.66
CA ILE A 54 46.27 7.11 -8.04
C ILE A 54 47.52 7.51 -8.82
N LEU A 55 48.60 6.73 -8.69
CA LEU A 55 49.73 6.76 -9.62
C LEU A 55 50.22 5.32 -9.82
N GLU A 56 49.90 4.77 -11.00
CA GLU A 56 50.59 3.61 -11.55
C GLU A 56 52.08 3.93 -11.70
N GLU A 57 52.94 3.26 -10.94
CA GLU A 57 53.92 2.29 -11.45
C GLU A 57 54.94 1.92 -10.36
N GLU A 58 55.13 0.61 -10.23
CA GLU A 58 56.26 -0.12 -9.69
C GLU A 58 57.20 0.55 -8.68
N ARG A 59 57.07 0.14 -7.41
CA ARG A 59 58.21 -0.34 -6.60
C ARG A 59 57.71 -1.07 -5.36
N ARG A 60 58.07 -2.36 -5.28
CA ARG A 60 58.03 -3.13 -4.03
C ARG A 60 58.73 -2.34 -2.94
N LEU A 61 58.05 -2.07 -1.81
CA LEU A 61 58.60 -2.12 -0.46
C LEU A 61 57.51 -1.81 0.59
N LYS A 62 57.47 -2.71 1.59
CA LYS A 62 56.81 -2.62 2.91
C LYS A 62 55.32 -2.96 2.97
N THR A 63 55.10 -4.25 3.20
CA THR A 63 54.06 -4.83 4.05
C THR A 63 53.60 -3.86 5.15
N THR A 64 52.52 -3.12 4.87
CA THR A 64 51.64 -2.62 5.93
C THR A 64 51.04 -3.85 6.60
N LYS A 65 51.37 -4.02 7.88
CA LYS A 65 50.83 -5.05 8.78
C LYS A 65 49.39 -5.39 8.38
N ASP A 66 49.12 -6.68 8.15
CA ASP A 66 47.77 -7.22 8.14
C ASP A 66 47.11 -6.87 9.48
N ILE A 67 46.44 -5.72 9.53
CA ILE A 67 45.57 -5.38 10.65
C ILE A 67 44.45 -6.38 10.56
N VAL A 68 44.54 -7.46 11.34
CA VAL A 68 43.50 -8.47 11.46
C VAL A 68 42.21 -7.76 11.83
N ARG A 69 41.34 -7.53 10.85
CA ARG A 69 40.03 -6.93 11.04
C ARG A 69 39.17 -7.98 11.71
N SER A 70 38.92 -7.82 13.01
CA SER A 70 37.95 -8.63 13.72
C SER A 70 36.60 -7.93 13.77
N LYS A 71 35.56 -8.72 14.05
CA LYS A 71 34.21 -8.24 14.31
C LYS A 71 33.84 -8.61 15.74
N ILE A 72 33.31 -7.66 16.50
CA ILE A 72 32.77 -7.90 17.84
C ILE A 72 31.34 -7.38 17.88
N LYS A 73 30.45 -8.15 18.50
CA LYS A 73 29.07 -7.74 18.74
C LYS A 73 28.96 -7.05 20.09
N TYR A 74 28.29 -5.90 20.12
CA TYR A 74 27.92 -5.17 21.33
C TYR A 74 26.41 -5.05 21.39
N LYS A 75 25.81 -5.10 22.59
CA LYS A 75 24.45 -4.57 22.76
C LYS A 75 24.55 -3.06 22.92
N LEU A 76 23.62 -2.33 22.30
CA LEU A 76 23.58 -0.88 22.43
C LEU A 76 23.38 -0.46 23.89
N SER A 77 22.59 -1.23 24.65
CA SER A 77 22.37 -1.04 26.09
C SER A 77 23.67 -1.09 26.92
N ASP A 78 24.69 -1.84 26.49
CA ASP A 78 26.00 -1.93 27.16
C ASP A 78 26.82 -0.64 27.06
N PHE A 79 26.42 0.31 26.20
CA PHE A 79 27.10 1.61 26.10
C PHE A 79 26.76 2.55 27.27
N GLY A 80 25.71 2.22 28.03
CA GLY A 80 25.25 2.98 29.19
C GLY A 80 24.20 4.02 28.82
N GLU A 81 23.18 4.15 29.67
CA GLU A 81 22.00 5.00 29.44
C GLU A 81 22.38 6.45 29.10
N ASN A 82 23.36 7.03 29.80
CA ASN A 82 23.78 8.42 29.59
C ASN A 82 24.34 8.67 28.18
N ILE A 83 25.11 7.73 27.62
CA ILE A 83 25.66 7.86 26.26
C ILE A 83 24.54 7.75 25.23
N ILE A 84 23.64 6.78 25.40
CA ILE A 84 22.52 6.57 24.48
C ILE A 84 21.62 7.81 24.50
N ARG A 85 21.22 8.28 25.69
CA ARG A 85 20.39 9.50 25.83
C ARG A 85 21.06 10.71 25.20
N GLY A 86 22.35 10.93 25.45
CA GLY A 86 23.10 12.02 24.84
C GLY A 86 23.14 11.95 23.31
N ALA A 87 23.06 10.75 22.72
CA ALA A 87 22.92 10.56 21.28
C ALA A 87 21.49 10.88 20.81
N LEU A 88 20.47 10.37 21.50
CA LEU A 88 19.06 10.56 21.15
C LEU A 88 18.66 12.04 21.19
N ASP A 89 19.16 12.81 22.16
CA ASP A 89 18.89 14.24 22.33
C ASP A 89 19.35 15.09 21.13
N LYS A 90 20.17 14.55 20.22
CA LYS A 90 20.57 15.21 18.97
C LYS A 90 19.51 15.15 17.87
N PHE A 91 18.44 14.37 18.04
CA PHE A 91 17.39 14.24 17.03
C PHE A 91 16.01 14.54 17.60
N GLU A 92 15.28 15.43 16.93
CA GLU A 92 13.88 15.76 17.22
C GLU A 92 12.94 14.54 17.23
N PHE A 93 13.31 13.49 16.48
CA PHE A 93 12.58 12.23 16.44
C PHE A 93 12.46 11.56 17.82
N TYR A 94 13.48 11.68 18.67
CA TYR A 94 13.52 10.99 19.97
C TYR A 94 12.93 11.81 21.12
N LYS A 95 12.39 13.00 20.84
CA LYS A 95 11.52 13.69 21.81
C LYS A 95 10.32 12.80 22.11
N PHE A 96 9.91 12.76 23.38
CA PHE A 96 8.84 11.86 23.82
C PHE A 96 7.55 12.03 23.02
N GLU A 97 7.17 13.28 22.70
CA GLU A 97 6.00 13.57 21.86
C GLU A 97 6.08 12.93 20.47
N THR A 98 7.26 12.92 19.85
CA THR A 98 7.46 12.36 18.51
C THR A 98 7.55 10.83 18.58
N LEU A 99 8.26 10.29 19.58
CA LEU A 99 8.28 8.85 19.85
C LEU A 99 6.87 8.30 20.05
N LYS A 100 6.03 9.00 20.82
CA LYS A 100 4.64 8.58 21.08
C LYS A 100 3.77 8.54 19.82
N LYS A 101 4.08 9.34 18.80
CA LYS A 101 3.39 9.29 17.49
C LYS A 101 3.73 8.03 16.68
N TYR A 102 4.95 7.52 16.82
CA TYR A 102 5.44 6.33 16.09
C TYR A 102 5.26 5.03 16.88
N PHE A 103 5.37 5.11 18.21
CA PHE A 103 5.25 4.01 19.15
C PHE A 103 4.20 4.39 20.21
N PRO A 104 2.89 4.27 19.92
CA PRO A 104 1.82 4.76 20.80
C PRO A 104 1.81 4.15 22.20
N HIS A 105 2.40 2.96 22.36
CA HIS A 105 2.42 2.23 23.64
C HIS A 105 3.61 2.58 24.54
N ILE A 106 4.58 3.36 24.04
CA ILE A 106 5.76 3.75 24.84
C ILE A 106 5.37 4.63 26.02
N LYS A 107 5.84 4.30 27.23
CA LYS A 107 5.55 5.04 28.47
C LYS A 107 6.59 6.10 28.76
N SER A 108 7.83 5.92 28.30
CA SER A 108 8.90 6.90 28.50
C SER A 108 10.07 6.73 27.52
N VAL A 109 10.90 7.78 27.38
CA VAL A 109 12.18 7.67 26.67
C VAL A 109 13.11 6.64 27.34
N ARG A 110 13.04 6.50 28.66
CA ARG A 110 13.83 5.51 29.41
C ARG A 110 13.45 4.08 29.02
N GLU A 111 12.16 3.80 28.87
CA GLU A 111 11.70 2.50 28.35
C GLU A 111 12.21 2.26 26.94
N PHE A 112 12.18 3.28 26.06
CA PHE A 112 12.68 3.16 24.70
C PHE A 112 14.18 2.82 24.65
N VAL A 113 14.95 3.30 25.62
CA VAL A 113 16.38 3.02 25.75
C VAL A 113 16.66 1.62 26.33
N LEU A 114 15.90 1.21 27.35
CA LEU A 114 16.25 0.03 28.16
C LEU A 114 15.51 -1.25 27.77
N SER A 115 14.28 -1.16 27.24
CA SER A 115 13.48 -2.34 26.91
C SER A 115 14.06 -3.11 25.73
N SER A 116 13.99 -4.44 25.80
CA SER A 116 14.33 -5.34 24.68
C SER A 116 13.47 -5.07 23.45
N ASP A 117 12.24 -4.59 23.63
CA ASP A 117 11.32 -4.30 22.53
C ASP A 117 11.78 -3.10 21.70
N TYR A 118 12.69 -2.29 22.25
CA TYR A 118 13.27 -1.10 21.63
C TYR A 118 14.80 -1.15 21.59
N LEU A 119 15.50 -0.07 21.95
CA LEU A 119 16.97 0.03 21.82
C LEU A 119 17.72 -0.96 22.71
N GLY A 120 17.11 -1.43 23.80
CA GLY A 120 17.72 -2.40 24.71
C GLY A 120 18.01 -3.75 24.06
N GLY A 121 17.26 -4.09 23.00
CA GLY A 121 17.45 -5.30 22.20
C GLY A 121 18.29 -5.10 20.93
N VAL A 122 18.84 -3.90 20.70
CA VAL A 122 19.63 -3.61 19.49
C VAL A 122 21.08 -4.07 19.67
N GLU A 123 21.58 -4.83 18.69
CA GLU A 123 22.96 -5.27 18.57
C GLU A 123 23.72 -4.47 17.51
N ILE A 124 25.02 -4.33 17.73
CA ILE A 124 25.92 -3.61 16.84
C ILE A 124 27.10 -4.53 16.50
N GLU A 125 27.32 -4.79 15.22
CA GLU A 125 28.47 -5.53 14.74
C GLU A 125 29.59 -4.55 14.38
N VAL A 126 30.53 -4.36 15.31
CA VAL A 126 31.63 -3.39 15.16
C VAL A 126 32.84 -4.08 14.53
N SER A 127 33.33 -3.52 13.44
CA SER A 127 34.52 -3.97 12.72
C SER A 127 35.67 -2.97 12.82
N GLY A 128 36.89 -3.47 13.02
CA GLY A 128 38.09 -2.63 13.20
C GLY A 128 39.32 -3.41 13.67
N PRO A 129 40.41 -2.71 14.04
CA PRO A 129 41.59 -3.32 14.65
C PRO A 129 41.24 -3.98 15.99
N LYS A 130 41.71 -5.22 16.22
CA LYS A 130 41.46 -6.01 17.44
C LYS A 130 41.66 -5.21 18.74
N ASP A 131 42.75 -4.45 18.82
CA ASP A 131 43.14 -3.72 20.03
C ASP A 131 42.16 -2.61 20.40
N LYS A 132 41.50 -1.99 19.40
CA LYS A 132 40.50 -0.94 19.61
C LYS A 132 39.11 -1.49 19.91
N LEU A 133 38.79 -2.66 19.34
CA LEU A 133 37.46 -3.25 19.53
C LEU A 133 37.23 -3.59 21.00
N ASN A 134 38.17 -4.27 21.65
CA ASN A 134 37.99 -4.68 23.05
C ASN A 134 37.82 -3.53 24.07
N ARG A 135 38.12 -2.27 23.70
CA ARG A 135 38.07 -1.10 24.58
C ARG A 135 37.57 0.15 23.86
N LEU A 136 36.30 0.14 23.44
CA LEU A 136 35.64 1.33 22.88
C LEU A 136 35.66 2.51 23.86
N LYS A 137 36.20 3.65 23.42
CA LYS A 137 36.20 4.90 24.18
C LYS A 137 34.78 5.49 24.25
N PRO A 138 34.46 6.32 25.26
CA PRO A 138 33.14 6.96 25.37
C PRO A 138 32.72 7.73 24.10
N ILE A 139 33.66 8.42 23.45
CA ILE A 139 33.39 9.14 22.20
C ILE A 139 33.01 8.20 21.04
N GLU A 140 33.68 7.05 20.92
CA GLU A 140 33.40 6.04 19.90
C GLU A 140 32.02 5.40 20.16
N LYS A 141 31.69 5.12 21.43
CA LYS A 141 30.36 4.65 21.83
C LYS A 141 29.26 5.66 21.45
N LEU A 142 29.50 6.95 21.68
CA LEU A 142 28.57 8.02 21.31
C LEU A 142 28.39 8.11 19.79
N GLU A 143 29.47 8.05 19.01
CA GLU A 143 29.40 8.05 17.53
C GLU A 143 28.58 6.87 16.99
N ILE A 144 28.80 5.68 17.54
CA ILE A 144 28.04 4.49 17.16
C ILE A 144 26.56 4.65 17.55
N ALA A 145 26.27 5.15 18.75
CA ALA A 145 24.90 5.40 19.20
C ALA A 145 24.19 6.43 18.29
N LEU A 146 24.88 7.50 17.88
CA LEU A 146 24.37 8.49 16.92
C LEU A 146 24.06 7.85 15.56
N PHE A 147 24.95 6.97 15.08
CA PHE A 147 24.74 6.23 13.84
C PHE A 147 23.48 5.35 13.92
N VAL A 148 23.35 4.54 14.97
CA VAL A 148 22.19 3.65 15.14
C VAL A 148 20.90 4.47 15.29
N ALA A 149 20.93 5.52 16.12
CA ALA A 149 19.80 6.42 16.31
C ALA A 149 19.35 7.08 15.00
N LYS A 150 20.29 7.54 14.16
CA LYS A 150 19.94 8.08 12.85
C LYS A 150 19.24 7.04 11.98
N ASN A 151 19.85 5.86 11.81
CA ASN A 151 19.31 4.80 10.96
C ASN A 151 17.92 4.33 11.42
N ILE A 152 17.71 4.12 12.72
CA ILE A 152 16.40 3.74 13.26
C ILE A 152 15.36 4.82 12.94
N SER A 153 15.67 6.10 13.19
CA SER A 153 14.72 7.19 12.96
C SER A 153 14.32 7.33 11.49
N GLU A 154 15.26 7.13 10.57
CA GLU A 154 15.02 7.15 9.12
C GLU A 154 14.18 5.95 8.70
N LYS A 155 14.52 4.74 9.18
CA LYS A 155 13.77 3.52 8.86
C LYS A 155 12.35 3.55 9.42
N VAL A 156 12.12 4.03 10.65
CA VAL A 156 10.76 4.13 11.22
C VAL A 156 9.89 5.07 10.38
N ARG A 157 10.44 6.21 9.92
CA ARG A 157 9.70 7.13 9.06
C ARG A 157 9.32 6.52 7.71
N ILE A 158 10.17 5.65 7.16
CA ILE A 158 9.93 4.98 5.87
C ILE A 158 8.97 3.80 6.03
N ASN A 159 9.16 2.99 7.07
CA ASN A 159 8.47 1.71 7.25
C ASN A 159 7.08 1.86 7.89
N THR A 160 6.81 2.98 8.56
CA THR A 160 5.50 3.22 9.18
C THR A 160 4.76 4.31 8.40
N SER A 161 3.71 3.92 7.68
CA SER A 161 2.93 4.89 6.91
C SER A 161 2.37 5.98 7.82
N GLU A 162 2.37 7.22 7.32
CA GLU A 162 1.76 8.36 8.00
C GLU A 162 0.23 8.25 8.05
N PHE A 163 -0.37 7.56 7.09
CA PHE A 163 -1.80 7.44 6.93
C PHE A 163 -2.25 5.99 6.77
N VAL A 164 -3.53 5.74 7.01
CA VAL A 164 -4.21 4.48 6.71
C VAL A 164 -5.58 4.77 6.13
N GLY A 165 -6.11 3.85 5.31
CA GLY A 165 -7.50 3.87 4.87
C GLY A 165 -8.42 3.41 6.00
N THR A 166 -9.62 4.01 6.11
CA THR A 166 -10.61 3.56 7.09
C THR A 166 -11.29 2.27 6.65
N ASN A 167 -11.58 1.37 7.60
CA ASN A 167 -12.45 0.22 7.36
C ASN A 167 -13.90 0.65 7.07
N LEU A 168 -14.32 1.80 7.61
CA LEU A 168 -15.64 2.37 7.34
C LEU A 168 -15.67 3.01 5.96
N PHE A 169 -16.48 2.44 5.07
CA PHE A 169 -16.83 3.02 3.78
C PHE A 169 -18.15 3.79 3.94
N LYS A 170 -18.09 5.08 3.65
CA LYS A 170 -19.20 6.00 3.84
C LYS A 170 -20.06 6.09 2.59
N ALA A 171 -21.38 6.03 2.78
CA ALA A 171 -22.33 6.21 1.70
C ALA A 171 -22.25 7.64 1.14
N ARG A 172 -22.01 7.73 -0.16
CA ARG A 172 -22.10 8.96 -0.96
C ARG A 172 -23.17 8.76 -2.02
N MET A 173 -23.98 9.78 -2.28
CA MET A 173 -24.98 9.68 -3.35
C MET A 173 -24.27 9.50 -4.70
N LEU A 174 -24.71 8.52 -5.50
CA LEU A 174 -24.11 8.21 -6.80
C LEU A 174 -24.02 9.45 -7.69
N ARG A 175 -25.11 10.22 -7.77
CA ARG A 175 -25.20 11.49 -8.52
C ARG A 175 -24.29 12.62 -8.02
N GLN A 176 -23.79 12.53 -6.79
CA GLN A 176 -22.84 13.50 -6.24
C GLN A 176 -21.39 13.14 -6.61
N VAL A 177 -21.11 11.84 -6.74
CA VAL A 177 -19.80 11.31 -7.12
C VAL A 177 -19.60 11.39 -8.63
N PHE A 178 -20.51 10.79 -9.40
CA PHE A 178 -20.44 10.78 -10.85
C PHE A 178 -21.10 12.02 -11.43
N LYS A 179 -20.37 12.74 -12.28
CA LYS A 179 -20.81 13.99 -12.91
C LYS A 179 -20.48 13.97 -14.39
N ASP A 180 -21.16 14.82 -15.16
CA ASP A 180 -20.81 15.02 -16.55
C ASP A 180 -19.40 15.64 -16.63
N LYS A 181 -18.48 14.93 -17.28
CA LYS A 181 -17.08 15.31 -17.43
C LYS A 181 -16.72 15.31 -18.91
N LYS A 182 -16.06 16.37 -19.38
CA LYS A 182 -15.46 16.38 -20.71
C LYS A 182 -14.12 15.66 -20.64
N ILE A 183 -13.98 14.59 -21.42
CA ILE A 183 -12.71 13.88 -21.61
C ILE A 183 -12.02 14.44 -22.86
N LYS A 184 -10.70 14.62 -22.79
CA LYS A 184 -9.87 14.94 -23.96
C LYS A 184 -9.32 13.63 -24.50
N ILE A 185 -9.56 13.38 -25.77
CA ILE A 185 -9.05 12.22 -26.49
C ILE A 185 -8.24 12.76 -27.66
N ASP A 186 -7.05 12.23 -27.87
CA ASP A 186 -6.25 12.57 -29.04
C ASP A 186 -6.91 11.96 -30.29
N ILE A 187 -7.05 12.76 -31.34
CA ILE A 187 -7.79 12.40 -32.56
C ILE A 187 -7.19 11.16 -33.22
N ASP A 188 -5.85 11.03 -33.16
CA ASP A 188 -5.13 9.89 -33.73
C ASP A 188 -5.35 8.60 -32.91
N GLU A 189 -5.69 8.71 -31.64
CA GLU A 189 -5.97 7.58 -30.74
C GLU A 189 -7.44 7.13 -30.78
N VAL A 190 -8.38 7.98 -31.22
CA VAL A 190 -9.82 7.69 -31.27
C VAL A 190 -10.09 6.37 -32.00
N LYS A 191 -9.46 6.15 -33.15
CA LYS A 191 -9.69 4.95 -33.98
C LYS A 191 -9.28 3.64 -33.29
N ASN A 192 -8.30 3.68 -32.39
CA ASN A 192 -7.74 2.50 -31.73
C ASN A 192 -8.28 2.30 -30.30
N LYS A 193 -8.76 3.38 -29.65
CA LYS A 193 -9.28 3.34 -28.28
C LYS A 193 -10.80 3.23 -28.17
N GLU A 194 -11.53 3.44 -29.27
CA GLU A 194 -12.98 3.26 -29.30
C GLU A 194 -13.36 1.78 -29.23
N LEU A 195 -14.25 1.44 -28.29
CA LEU A 195 -14.84 0.11 -28.24
C LEU A 195 -15.77 -0.09 -29.44
N LYS A 196 -15.42 -1.04 -30.31
CA LYS A 196 -16.20 -1.34 -31.53
C LYS A 196 -17.07 -2.58 -31.41
N ASP A 197 -16.67 -3.52 -30.56
CA ASP A 197 -17.27 -4.86 -30.52
C ASP A 197 -18.60 -4.89 -29.74
N VAL A 198 -18.89 -3.85 -28.95
CA VAL A 198 -20.11 -3.75 -28.14
C VAL A 198 -20.82 -2.43 -28.44
N ASN A 199 -22.06 -2.51 -28.93
CA ASN A 199 -22.91 -1.33 -29.10
C ASN A 199 -23.45 -0.84 -27.76
N LEU A 200 -22.64 -0.08 -27.02
CA LEU A 200 -22.99 0.42 -25.69
C LEU A 200 -24.22 1.32 -25.69
N ALA A 201 -24.62 1.94 -26.80
CA ALA A 201 -25.82 2.77 -26.86
C ALA A 201 -27.09 1.97 -26.52
N GLU A 202 -27.15 0.70 -26.94
CA GLU A 202 -28.28 -0.21 -26.72
C GLU A 202 -28.23 -0.96 -25.37
N LYS A 203 -27.09 -0.91 -24.67
CA LYS A 203 -26.90 -1.62 -23.40
C LYS A 203 -27.41 -0.80 -22.22
N ASP A 204 -28.43 -1.28 -21.50
CA ASP A 204 -29.03 -0.61 -20.34
C ASP A 204 -28.17 -0.67 -19.07
N TRP A 205 -27.29 -1.65 -18.98
CA TRP A 205 -26.38 -1.90 -17.86
C TRP A 205 -25.15 -0.98 -17.87
N TYR A 206 -24.87 -0.25 -18.94
CA TYR A 206 -23.72 0.67 -19.03
C TYR A 206 -24.16 2.14 -19.03
N ALA A 207 -23.50 2.97 -18.22
CA ALA A 207 -23.94 4.34 -17.97
C ALA A 207 -23.70 5.32 -19.13
N GLN A 208 -22.77 5.04 -20.04
CA GLN A 208 -22.35 5.92 -21.14
C GLN A 208 -22.73 5.32 -22.51
N ASN A 209 -22.76 6.14 -23.57
CA ASN A 209 -23.14 5.68 -24.92
C ASN A 209 -21.96 5.12 -25.71
N VAL A 210 -20.77 5.63 -25.43
CA VAL A 210 -19.53 5.32 -26.15
C VAL A 210 -18.45 5.16 -25.10
N PHE A 211 -17.46 4.32 -25.39
CA PHE A 211 -16.32 4.09 -24.54
C PHE A 211 -15.02 4.29 -25.32
N TYR A 212 -14.12 5.09 -24.75
CA TYR A 212 -12.76 5.27 -25.24
C TYR A 212 -11.78 4.93 -24.11
N GLY A 213 -11.02 3.86 -24.26
CA GLY A 213 -10.15 3.36 -23.20
C GLY A 213 -9.07 2.41 -23.69
N THR A 214 -8.31 1.86 -22.75
CA THR A 214 -7.23 0.92 -23.07
C THR A 214 -7.80 -0.41 -23.58
N ASP A 215 -6.94 -1.20 -24.25
CA ASP A 215 -7.31 -2.53 -24.74
C ASP A 215 -7.79 -3.43 -23.59
N GLU A 216 -7.23 -3.30 -22.39
CA GLU A 216 -7.65 -4.04 -21.20
C GLU A 216 -9.05 -3.67 -20.75
N GLU A 217 -9.37 -2.37 -20.68
CA GLU A 217 -10.70 -1.91 -20.32
C GLU A 217 -11.74 -2.33 -21.37
N GLN A 218 -11.38 -2.24 -22.66
CA GLN A 218 -12.25 -2.69 -23.76
C GLN A 218 -12.56 -4.18 -23.66
N LYS A 219 -11.53 -5.02 -23.46
CA LYS A 219 -11.69 -6.47 -23.29
C LYS A 219 -12.54 -6.81 -22.07
N PHE A 220 -12.37 -6.08 -20.97
CA PHE A 220 -13.21 -6.23 -19.79
C PHE A 220 -14.69 -5.92 -20.08
N ILE A 221 -14.98 -4.84 -20.81
CA ILE A 221 -16.36 -4.51 -21.18
C ILE A 221 -16.96 -5.60 -22.08
N SER A 222 -16.20 -6.10 -23.07
CA SER A 222 -16.64 -7.22 -23.92
C SER A 222 -16.89 -8.51 -23.12
N PHE A 223 -16.06 -8.79 -22.11
CA PHE A 223 -16.30 -9.90 -21.18
C PHE A 223 -17.62 -9.73 -20.41
N ILE A 224 -17.86 -8.57 -19.82
CA ILE A 224 -19.10 -8.28 -19.08
C ILE A 224 -20.33 -8.35 -19.98
N ASP A 225 -20.24 -7.89 -21.24
CA ASP A 225 -21.36 -8.01 -22.18
C ASP A 225 -21.74 -9.47 -22.43
N GLY A 226 -20.75 -10.36 -22.59
CA GLY A 226 -20.99 -11.81 -22.70
C GLY A 226 -21.51 -12.46 -21.40
N PHE A 227 -21.21 -11.86 -20.25
CA PHE A 227 -21.59 -12.37 -18.93
C PHE A 227 -22.94 -11.81 -18.41
N ILE A 228 -23.47 -10.76 -19.04
CA ILE A 228 -24.59 -9.97 -18.51
C ILE A 228 -25.87 -10.79 -18.30
N GLU A 229 -26.16 -11.74 -19.20
CA GLU A 229 -27.37 -12.56 -19.11
C GLU A 229 -27.33 -13.49 -17.89
N ARG A 230 -26.14 -13.96 -17.49
CA ARG A 230 -25.96 -14.76 -16.27
C ARG A 230 -26.22 -13.90 -15.03
N LEU A 231 -25.82 -12.63 -15.04
CA LEU A 231 -26.15 -11.69 -13.98
C LEU A 231 -27.65 -11.41 -13.89
N ARG A 232 -28.32 -11.23 -15.04
CA ARG A 232 -29.76 -10.94 -15.12
C ARG A 232 -30.64 -12.06 -14.57
N GLN A 233 -30.14 -13.31 -14.55
CA GLN A 233 -30.84 -14.42 -13.88
C GLN A 233 -31.01 -14.20 -12.37
N ARG A 234 -30.19 -13.34 -11.74
CA ARG A 234 -30.16 -13.14 -10.28
C ARG A 234 -30.41 -11.71 -9.83
N TYR A 235 -30.06 -10.74 -10.66
CA TYR A 235 -30.05 -9.33 -10.31
C TYR A 235 -31.09 -8.58 -11.13
N SER A 236 -31.95 -7.83 -10.45
CA SER A 236 -33.01 -7.05 -11.08
C SER A 236 -32.49 -5.76 -11.71
N ASP A 237 -31.43 -5.18 -11.14
CA ASP A 237 -30.78 -3.99 -11.67
C ASP A 237 -29.27 -4.22 -11.70
N ILE A 238 -28.63 -3.88 -12.82
CA ILE A 238 -27.18 -3.99 -13.03
C ILE A 238 -26.70 -2.65 -13.58
N ALA A 239 -25.62 -2.12 -13.01
CA ALA A 239 -24.99 -0.92 -13.52
C ALA A 239 -23.46 -1.03 -13.44
N LEU A 240 -22.80 -0.91 -14.59
CA LEU A 240 -21.36 -0.74 -14.69
C LEU A 240 -21.06 0.74 -14.96
N LEU A 241 -20.28 1.36 -14.09
CA LEU A 241 -19.84 2.74 -14.22
C LEU A 241 -18.31 2.77 -14.29
N ARG A 242 -17.77 3.47 -15.29
CA ARG A 242 -16.34 3.79 -15.34
C ARG A 242 -16.03 4.93 -14.37
N ASN A 243 -15.00 4.75 -13.55
CA ASN A 243 -14.48 5.77 -12.66
C ASN A 243 -13.43 6.62 -13.39
N GLU A 244 -13.86 7.73 -13.97
CA GLU A 244 -12.96 8.73 -14.59
C GLU A 244 -12.28 9.62 -13.54
N LYS A 245 -11.67 9.02 -12.51
CA LYS A 245 -11.14 9.71 -11.32
C LYS A 245 -12.21 10.51 -10.57
N PHE A 246 -13.46 10.03 -10.58
CA PHE A 246 -14.55 10.66 -9.82
C PHE A 246 -14.37 10.45 -8.32
N PHE A 247 -13.74 9.35 -7.93
CA PHE A 247 -13.38 9.06 -6.55
C PHE A 247 -12.08 8.25 -6.48
N GLN A 248 -11.49 8.28 -5.29
CA GLN A 248 -10.41 7.39 -4.88
C GLN A 248 -10.86 6.65 -3.61
N ILE A 249 -10.30 5.48 -3.39
CA ILE A 249 -10.35 4.73 -2.13
C ILE A 249 -8.92 4.57 -1.61
N PHE A 250 -8.75 4.31 -0.32
CA PHE A 250 -7.43 4.26 0.32
C PHE A 250 -7.19 2.89 0.92
N ASP A 251 -6.02 2.28 0.66
CA ASP A 251 -5.74 0.95 1.22
C ASP A 251 -5.64 1.00 2.75
N LEU A 252 -6.05 -0.09 3.38
CA LEU A 252 -6.23 -0.14 4.84
C LEU A 252 -4.90 -0.16 5.60
N ASP A 253 -3.80 -0.52 4.94
CA ASP A 253 -2.50 -0.72 5.60
C ASP A 253 -1.62 0.54 5.54
N GLU A 254 -1.56 1.20 4.38
CA GLU A 254 -0.67 2.35 4.16
C GLU A 254 -1.40 3.63 3.73
N GLY A 255 -2.71 3.60 3.50
CA GLY A 255 -3.49 4.78 3.11
C GLY A 255 -3.11 5.33 1.72
N ARG A 256 -2.54 4.50 0.86
CA ARG A 256 -2.21 4.81 -0.54
C ARG A 256 -3.50 5.00 -1.32
N PRO A 257 -3.60 6.07 -2.13
CA PRO A 257 -4.77 6.32 -2.96
C PRO A 257 -4.83 5.31 -4.11
N PHE A 258 -6.02 4.76 -4.33
CA PHE A 258 -6.34 3.88 -5.43
C PHE A 258 -7.61 4.38 -6.14
N GLU A 259 -7.54 4.46 -7.46
CA GLU A 259 -8.65 4.81 -8.36
C GLU A 259 -9.03 3.55 -9.14
N PRO A 260 -9.98 2.71 -8.66
CA PRO A 260 -10.43 1.56 -9.43
C PRO A 260 -11.04 2.02 -10.75
N ASP A 261 -10.71 1.38 -11.87
CA ASP A 261 -11.19 1.78 -13.21
C ASP A 261 -12.71 1.68 -13.34
N PHE A 262 -13.33 0.69 -12.70
CA PHE A 262 -14.77 0.47 -12.74
C PHE A 262 -15.37 0.19 -11.36
N ILE A 263 -16.63 0.55 -11.24
CA ILE A 263 -17.53 0.09 -10.19
C ILE A 263 -18.75 -0.58 -10.84
N MET A 264 -19.04 -1.80 -10.41
CA MET A 264 -20.26 -2.50 -10.78
C MET A 264 -21.18 -2.57 -9.57
N ILE A 265 -22.44 -2.18 -9.76
CA ILE A 265 -23.46 -2.27 -8.73
C ILE A 265 -24.53 -3.25 -9.19
N LEU A 266 -24.76 -4.27 -8.36
CA LEU A 266 -25.77 -5.29 -8.60
C LEU A 266 -26.84 -5.20 -7.53
N LYS A 267 -28.10 -5.11 -7.94
CA LYS A 267 -29.25 -5.07 -7.01
C LYS A 267 -30.08 -6.32 -7.18
N LYS A 268 -30.27 -7.04 -6.08
CA LYS A 268 -31.14 -8.22 -5.97
C LYS A 268 -32.37 -7.84 -5.15
N ARG A 269 -33.55 -8.14 -5.67
CA ARG A 269 -34.83 -7.88 -5.00
C ARG A 269 -35.48 -9.19 -4.57
N ASN A 270 -35.34 -9.53 -3.29
CA ASN A 270 -36.06 -10.61 -2.63
C ASN A 270 -36.96 -10.01 -1.53
N LYS A 271 -37.23 -10.74 -0.43
CA LYS A 271 -37.85 -10.18 0.79
C LYS A 271 -37.04 -9.03 1.40
N VAL A 272 -35.73 -9.03 1.15
CA VAL A 272 -34.75 -7.99 1.50
C VAL A 272 -34.09 -7.53 0.19
N ILE A 273 -33.75 -6.24 0.10
CA ILE A 273 -33.02 -5.69 -1.04
C ILE A 273 -31.52 -5.81 -0.74
N SER A 274 -30.79 -6.61 -1.52
CA SER A 274 -29.33 -6.70 -1.42
C SER A 274 -28.68 -5.90 -2.54
N ILE A 275 -27.73 -5.03 -2.18
CA ILE A 275 -26.96 -4.20 -3.11
C ILE A 275 -25.48 -4.56 -2.94
N TYR A 276 -24.89 -5.02 -4.03
CA TYR A 276 -23.48 -5.39 -4.11
C TYR A 276 -22.75 -4.29 -4.86
N GLN A 277 -21.70 -3.75 -4.26
CA GLN A 277 -20.79 -2.82 -4.91
C GLN A 277 -19.45 -3.52 -5.13
N ILE A 278 -19.04 -3.61 -6.39
CA ILE A 278 -17.88 -4.36 -6.81
C ILE A 278 -16.88 -3.38 -7.43
N PHE A 279 -15.69 -3.29 -6.86
CA PHE A 279 -14.58 -2.55 -7.44
C PHE A 279 -13.79 -3.45 -8.39
N ILE A 280 -13.48 -2.94 -9.58
CA ILE A 280 -12.89 -3.73 -10.67
C ILE A 280 -11.77 -2.94 -11.34
N GLU A 281 -10.68 -3.64 -11.63
CA GLU A 281 -9.47 -3.08 -12.23
C GLU A 281 -8.95 -4.03 -13.33
N PRO A 282 -9.11 -3.67 -14.62
CA PRO A 282 -8.42 -4.32 -15.71
C PRO A 282 -6.92 -4.00 -15.73
N LYS A 283 -6.06 -5.00 -15.95
CA LYS A 283 -4.59 -4.82 -15.99
C LYS A 283 -3.91 -5.61 -17.10
N GLY A 284 -2.95 -4.94 -17.74
CA GLY A 284 -2.13 -5.49 -18.81
C GLY A 284 -0.99 -6.37 -18.28
N ASP A 285 -0.44 -7.20 -19.16
CA ASP A 285 0.62 -8.15 -18.81
C ASP A 285 1.92 -7.48 -18.35
N GLN A 286 2.18 -6.23 -18.76
CA GLN A 286 3.35 -5.44 -18.36
C GLN A 286 3.43 -5.19 -16.85
N PHE A 287 2.31 -5.36 -16.13
CA PHE A 287 2.24 -5.21 -14.67
C PHE A 287 2.36 -6.54 -13.93
N LYS A 288 2.62 -7.64 -14.63
CA LYS A 288 2.86 -8.94 -13.98
C LYS A 288 4.28 -9.03 -13.41
N ASP A 289 4.43 -9.86 -12.39
CA ASP A 289 5.71 -10.28 -11.85
C ASP A 289 6.38 -11.33 -12.77
N LYS A 290 7.54 -11.83 -12.34
CA LYS A 290 8.32 -12.83 -13.08
C LYS A 290 7.60 -14.18 -13.21
N GLN A 291 6.58 -14.43 -12.39
CA GLN A 291 5.75 -15.62 -12.39
C GLN A 291 4.52 -15.47 -13.28
N GLY A 292 4.34 -14.31 -13.92
CA GLY A 292 3.16 -14.03 -14.75
C GLY A 292 1.90 -13.72 -13.93
N ARG A 293 2.05 -13.36 -12.65
CA ARG A 293 0.97 -13.02 -11.70
C ARG A 293 1.07 -11.55 -11.27
N PHE A 294 0.09 -11.06 -10.53
CA PHE A 294 0.11 -9.67 -10.03
C PHE A 294 0.55 -9.54 -8.57
N GLU A 295 0.48 -10.62 -7.79
CA GLU A 295 0.71 -10.63 -6.34
C GLU A 295 2.05 -10.00 -5.94
N ASN A 296 3.15 -10.38 -6.61
CA ASN A 296 4.49 -9.87 -6.29
C ASN A 296 4.93 -8.71 -7.18
N SER A 297 3.98 -8.10 -7.91
CA SER A 297 4.28 -7.00 -8.82
C SER A 297 4.19 -5.65 -8.11
N LYS A 298 4.63 -4.58 -8.80
CA LYS A 298 4.50 -3.21 -8.28
C LYS A 298 3.05 -2.78 -8.06
N GLU A 299 2.10 -3.44 -8.73
CA GLU A 299 0.65 -3.19 -8.62
C GLU A 299 -0.05 -4.19 -7.69
N GLY A 300 0.66 -5.20 -7.15
CA GLY A 300 0.08 -6.27 -6.33
C GLY A 300 -0.69 -5.77 -5.12
N TRP A 301 -0.20 -4.71 -4.47
CA TRP A 301 -0.86 -4.11 -3.31
C TRP A 301 -2.29 -3.62 -3.58
N LYS A 302 -2.62 -3.21 -4.82
CA LYS A 302 -3.98 -2.82 -5.19
C LYS A 302 -4.89 -4.04 -5.31
N GLN A 303 -4.38 -5.15 -5.85
CA GLN A 303 -5.12 -6.40 -5.90
C GLN A 303 -5.36 -6.93 -4.49
N ASP A 304 -4.33 -6.92 -3.64
CA ASP A 304 -4.46 -7.30 -2.23
C ASP A 304 -5.51 -6.44 -1.53
N PHE A 305 -5.47 -5.13 -1.74
CA PHE A 305 -6.49 -4.23 -1.20
C PHE A 305 -7.90 -4.61 -1.67
N LEU A 306 -8.13 -4.79 -2.98
CA LEU A 306 -9.43 -5.24 -3.52
C LEU A 306 -9.92 -6.52 -2.83
N LEU A 307 -9.05 -7.53 -2.73
CA LEU A 307 -9.41 -8.83 -2.16
C LEU A 307 -9.71 -8.77 -0.66
N THR A 308 -9.15 -7.80 0.07
CA THR A 308 -9.45 -7.61 1.50
C THR A 308 -10.80 -6.94 1.78
N LEU A 309 -11.38 -6.24 0.80
CA LEU A 309 -12.59 -5.42 1.00
C LEU A 309 -13.77 -6.23 1.55
N GLU A 310 -13.99 -7.43 1.05
CA GLU A 310 -15.15 -8.25 1.44
C GLU A 310 -15.14 -8.59 2.94
N ASN A 311 -13.96 -8.72 3.53
CA ASN A 311 -13.79 -9.13 4.92
C ASN A 311 -13.62 -7.94 5.89
N LYS A 312 -13.02 -6.85 5.41
CA LYS A 312 -12.64 -5.70 6.25
C LYS A 312 -13.51 -4.47 6.08
N ALA A 313 -14.26 -4.35 4.97
CA ALA A 313 -15.06 -3.16 4.72
C ALA A 313 -16.36 -3.17 5.53
N GLU A 314 -16.55 -2.10 6.28
CA GLU A 314 -17.79 -1.80 7.00
C GLU A 314 -18.54 -0.69 6.27
N THR A 315 -19.87 -0.65 6.41
CA THR A 315 -20.71 0.41 5.81
C THR A 315 -21.43 1.20 6.90
N ASP A 316 -21.55 2.51 6.70
CA ASP A 316 -22.22 3.42 7.65
C ASP A 316 -23.75 3.49 7.46
N LEU A 317 -24.27 2.90 6.39
CA LEU A 317 -25.69 2.94 6.04
C LEU A 317 -26.39 1.64 6.44
N LYS A 318 -27.16 1.70 7.52
CA LYS A 318 -28.06 0.61 7.95
C LYS A 318 -29.50 1.02 7.67
N LEU A 319 -30.13 0.37 6.69
CA LEU A 319 -31.53 0.58 6.34
C LEU A 319 -32.32 -0.70 6.60
N GLU A 320 -33.51 -0.56 7.17
CA GLU A 320 -34.42 -1.70 7.33
C GLU A 320 -34.66 -2.36 5.97
N ASN A 321 -34.48 -3.68 5.92
CA ASN A 321 -34.63 -4.49 4.71
C ASN A 321 -33.71 -4.13 3.53
N LYS A 322 -32.58 -3.43 3.77
CA LYS A 322 -31.51 -3.32 2.78
C LYS A 322 -30.18 -3.79 3.33
N TYR A 323 -29.50 -4.61 2.54
CA TYR A 323 -28.17 -5.11 2.84
C TYR A 323 -27.18 -4.60 1.79
N PHE A 324 -26.04 -4.10 2.25
CA PHE A 324 -24.96 -3.62 1.38
C PHE A 324 -23.74 -4.52 1.54
N LYS A 325 -23.16 -4.96 0.43
CA LYS A 325 -21.92 -5.75 0.42
C LYS A 325 -20.90 -5.10 -0.51
N LEU A 326 -19.71 -4.86 0.02
CA LEU A 326 -18.56 -4.40 -0.75
C LEU A 326 -17.72 -5.61 -1.15
N ILE A 327 -17.32 -5.64 -2.42
CA ILE A 327 -16.55 -6.74 -3.00
C ILE A 327 -15.41 -6.13 -3.82
N GLY A 328 -14.23 -6.70 -3.70
CA GLY A 328 -13.20 -6.58 -4.72
C GLY A 328 -12.95 -7.92 -5.40
N LEU A 329 -12.54 -7.83 -6.65
CA LEU A 329 -12.16 -8.96 -7.49
C LEU A 329 -10.65 -8.95 -7.72
N PRO A 330 -10.05 -10.09 -8.09
CA PRO A 330 -8.71 -10.07 -8.69
C PRO A 330 -8.72 -9.16 -9.93
N PHE A 331 -7.53 -8.74 -10.38
CA PHE A 331 -7.46 -7.94 -11.60
C PHE A 331 -8.02 -8.69 -12.80
N TYR A 332 -8.78 -7.99 -13.63
CA TYR A 332 -9.17 -8.54 -14.93
C TYR A 332 -7.95 -8.51 -15.85
N ASN A 333 -7.57 -9.66 -16.37
CA ASN A 333 -6.53 -9.78 -17.39
C ASN A 333 -6.93 -10.87 -18.37
N GLU A 334 -6.80 -10.62 -19.68
CA GLU A 334 -7.30 -11.53 -20.71
C GLU A 334 -6.73 -12.95 -20.58
N LYS A 335 -5.45 -13.08 -20.24
CA LYS A 335 -4.80 -14.40 -20.07
C LYS A 335 -5.20 -15.11 -18.77
N LEU A 336 -5.71 -14.36 -17.79
CA LEU A 336 -6.18 -14.87 -16.49
C LEU A 336 -7.71 -14.78 -16.36
N LYS A 337 -8.43 -14.57 -17.48
CA LYS A 337 -9.87 -14.34 -17.53
C LYS A 337 -10.67 -15.43 -16.80
N LYS A 338 -10.25 -16.68 -16.90
CA LYS A 338 -10.91 -17.81 -16.24
C LYS A 338 -10.92 -17.66 -14.71
N GLU A 339 -9.80 -17.25 -14.12
CA GLU A 339 -9.70 -17.05 -12.67
C GLU A 339 -10.53 -15.85 -12.22
N PHE A 340 -10.57 -14.78 -13.03
CA PHE A 340 -11.46 -13.64 -12.78
C PHE A 340 -12.93 -14.06 -12.84
N GLU A 341 -13.32 -14.84 -13.85
CA GLU A 341 -14.68 -15.36 -14.02
C GLU A 341 -15.06 -16.27 -12.85
N GLU A 342 -14.22 -17.23 -12.47
CA GLU A 342 -14.43 -18.09 -11.31
C GLU A 342 -14.58 -17.26 -10.01
N ALA A 343 -13.73 -16.27 -9.78
CA ALA A 343 -13.82 -15.39 -8.61
C ALA A 343 -15.12 -14.55 -8.61
N LEU A 344 -15.52 -14.03 -9.77
CA LEU A 344 -16.78 -13.32 -9.94
C LEU A 344 -17.95 -14.26 -9.61
N GLU A 345 -18.02 -15.43 -10.25
CA GLU A 345 -19.06 -16.43 -10.04
C GLU A 345 -19.20 -16.83 -8.57
N ASN A 346 -18.10 -17.17 -7.90
CA ASN A 346 -18.15 -17.59 -6.49
C ASN A 346 -18.67 -16.47 -5.57
N LYS A 347 -18.38 -15.20 -5.88
CA LYS A 347 -18.76 -14.08 -5.01
C LYS A 347 -20.19 -13.57 -5.23
N ILE A 348 -20.73 -13.75 -6.43
CA ILE A 348 -22.02 -13.14 -6.82
C ILE A 348 -23.04 -14.12 -7.44
N LEU A 349 -22.62 -15.32 -7.82
CA LEU A 349 -23.45 -16.40 -8.33
C LEU A 349 -23.42 -17.66 -7.44
N GLU A 350 -22.94 -17.58 -6.21
CA GLU A 350 -23.39 -18.48 -5.13
C GLU A 350 -24.58 -17.82 -4.43
#